data_AF-A0A0V0ZBY7-F1
#
_entry.id   AF-A0A0V0ZBY7-F1
#
_cell.length_a   1.000
_cell.length_b   1.000
_cell.length_c   1.000
_cell.angle_alpha   90.00
_cell.angle_beta   90.00
_cell.angle_gamma   90.00
#
_symmetry.space_group_name_H-M   'P 1'
#
loop_
_entity.id
_entity.type
_entity.pdbx_description
1 polymer ?
#
loop_
_entity_poly.entity_id
_entity_poly.type
_entity_poly.pdbx_seq_one_letter_code
_entity_poly.pdbx_strand_id
1 'polypeptide(L)'
;MSILLFATFLYLFVGSFGLLTRNFSCSEAVCGPRVSKCMLIKSCNCSMTPEDLVNKNCSCCKDCFHCLGELFTDCCSCVGLCRASVPVDPRMAMRSYVESLNPAEDQISLFELVTAQPLSPDSKWTVHSFPTLEPGFFYKFNIEQRREEMESLINVNCTVAFLKQCLSVEKCRSACSSMGASAYRWFHTGCCECVGQNCIDFGIRESLCEECGELEELESNVVHSTKPDELSIGKYLFQKMATKGKQMAKGQKKIVEENKSTFIFYLIMSSCGCVCHFLIHYFLFTDGNVFSKSWLLYIISLIIQITALQFMRYLAKPVYSDTGHLLDGGVDLNLEGGISEYCKDAIILSFILQLLSLIHAYFWALYLLCPCFIIYKLWVGVLAPWIFQPSLYETETSAKKGMKLARKMNRLK
;
A
#
# COMPACT_ATOMS: atom_id res chain seq x y z
N MET A 1 35.49 -3.14 35.07
CA MET A 1 34.07 -2.72 35.12
C MET A 1 33.55 -2.29 33.75
N SER A 2 34.26 -1.42 33.01
CA SER A 2 33.84 -0.90 31.70
C SER A 2 33.66 -1.96 30.60
N ILE A 3 34.58 -2.93 30.50
CA ILE A 3 34.49 -4.03 29.51
C ILE A 3 33.29 -4.95 29.81
N LEU A 4 32.99 -5.19 31.09
CA LEU A 4 31.84 -6.00 31.49
C LEU A 4 30.52 -5.31 31.12
N LEU A 5 30.43 -3.98 31.33
CA LEU A 5 29.27 -3.18 30.95
C LEU A 5 29.05 -3.15 29.44
N PHE A 6 30.14 -3.02 28.66
CA PHE A 6 30.10 -3.12 27.20
C PHE A 6 29.56 -4.48 26.75
N ALA A 7 30.09 -5.58 27.29
CA ALA A 7 29.64 -6.92 26.98
C ALA A 7 28.17 -7.16 27.37
N THR A 8 27.72 -6.66 28.53
CA THR A 8 26.32 -6.77 28.95
C THR A 8 25.38 -5.94 28.10
N PHE A 9 25.78 -4.73 27.70
CA PHE A 9 24.98 -3.90 26.79
C PHE A 9 24.86 -4.57 25.43
N LEU A 10 25.96 -5.10 24.89
CA LEU A 10 25.96 -5.80 23.61
C LEU A 10 25.10 -7.06 23.66
N TYR A 11 25.13 -7.82 24.76
CA TYR A 11 24.28 -8.98 24.97
C TYR A 11 22.79 -8.61 25.06
N LEU A 12 22.43 -7.57 25.83
CA LEU A 12 21.05 -7.10 25.95
C LEU A 12 20.54 -6.44 24.68
N PHE A 13 21.40 -5.70 23.97
CA PHE A 13 21.09 -5.07 22.70
C PHE A 13 20.88 -6.13 21.62
N VAL A 14 21.76 -7.12 21.49
CA VAL A 14 21.61 -8.23 20.53
C VAL A 14 20.39 -9.10 20.90
N GLY A 15 20.13 -9.34 22.18
CA GLY A 15 18.95 -10.08 22.64
C GLY A 15 17.63 -9.35 22.37
N SER A 16 17.56 -8.04 22.66
CA SER A 16 16.36 -7.22 22.42
C SER A 16 16.16 -6.91 20.94
N PHE A 17 17.23 -6.62 20.20
CA PHE A 17 17.23 -6.52 18.75
C PHE A 17 16.77 -7.85 18.14
N GLY A 18 17.30 -9.00 18.57
CA GLY A 18 16.86 -10.33 18.13
C GLY A 18 15.41 -10.67 18.45
N LEU A 19 14.83 -10.13 19.52
CA LEU A 19 13.39 -10.25 19.84
C LEU A 19 12.51 -9.33 18.96
N LEU A 20 13.03 -8.19 18.52
CA LEU A 20 12.36 -7.23 17.65
C LEU A 20 12.51 -7.57 16.16
N THR A 21 13.67 -8.12 15.77
CA THR A 21 14.03 -8.60 14.44
C THR A 21 13.87 -10.10 14.30
N ARG A 22 13.21 -10.80 15.24
CA ARG A 22 12.85 -12.21 15.06
C ARG A 22 12.19 -12.26 13.69
N ASN A 23 12.92 -12.86 12.75
CA ASN A 23 12.70 -12.68 11.33
C ASN A 23 11.22 -12.96 11.03
N PHE A 24 10.72 -12.40 9.95
CA PHE A 24 9.56 -12.91 9.22
C PHE A 24 9.84 -14.33 8.65
N SER A 25 10.55 -15.16 9.41
CA SER A 25 10.58 -16.60 9.24
C SER A 25 9.27 -17.11 9.79
N CYS A 26 8.54 -17.79 8.91
CA CYS A 26 7.26 -18.46 9.08
C CYS A 26 6.54 -18.25 10.43
N SER A 27 5.32 -17.70 10.38
CA SER A 27 4.50 -17.43 11.57
C SER A 27 4.29 -18.70 12.40
N GLU A 28 5.17 -18.92 13.37
CA GLU A 28 5.21 -20.11 14.22
C GLU A 28 3.89 -20.29 14.99
N ALA A 29 3.18 -19.17 15.26
CA ALA A 29 1.87 -19.18 15.92
C ALA A 29 0.75 -19.80 15.07
N VAL A 30 0.78 -19.64 13.75
CA VAL A 30 -0.25 -20.15 12.83
C VAL A 30 0.20 -21.46 12.19
N CYS A 31 1.45 -21.49 11.73
CA CYS A 31 2.02 -22.61 11.02
C CYS A 31 2.54 -23.71 11.96
N GLY A 32 2.91 -23.39 13.20
CA GLY A 32 3.51 -24.34 14.15
C GLY A 32 2.68 -25.61 14.34
N PRO A 33 1.41 -25.53 14.76
CA PRO A 33 0.59 -26.74 15.01
C PRO A 33 0.43 -27.63 13.78
N ARG A 34 0.24 -27.03 12.60
CA ARG A 34 0.02 -27.78 11.35
C ARG A 34 1.32 -28.35 10.79
N VAL A 35 2.39 -27.55 10.77
CA VAL A 35 3.72 -27.99 10.32
C VAL A 35 4.24 -29.08 11.25
N SER A 36 4.15 -28.93 12.57
CA SER A 36 4.55 -29.97 13.53
C SER A 36 3.77 -31.27 13.32
N LYS A 37 2.46 -31.20 13.10
CA LYS A 37 1.65 -32.37 12.76
C LYS A 37 2.14 -33.04 11.47
N CYS A 38 2.37 -32.27 10.41
CA CYS A 38 2.84 -32.76 9.11
C CYS A 38 4.26 -33.34 9.15
N MET A 39 5.13 -32.82 10.01
CA MET A 39 6.45 -33.37 10.27
C MET A 39 6.39 -34.68 11.05
N LEU A 40 5.52 -34.77 12.06
CA LEU A 40 5.34 -35.99 12.87
C LEU A 40 4.78 -37.16 12.05
N ILE A 41 3.86 -36.91 11.12
CA ILE A 41 3.36 -37.94 10.20
C ILE A 41 4.28 -38.17 9.00
N LYS A 42 5.46 -37.55 8.98
CA LYS A 42 6.51 -37.65 7.95
C LYS A 42 6.13 -37.15 6.55
N SER A 43 5.00 -36.46 6.39
CA SER A 43 4.56 -35.90 5.10
C SER A 43 5.39 -34.70 4.65
N CYS A 44 5.96 -33.93 5.59
CA CYS A 44 6.82 -32.76 5.29
C CYS A 44 8.29 -32.98 5.62
N ASN A 45 8.74 -34.22 5.82
CA ASN A 45 10.14 -34.53 6.13
C ASN A 45 11.04 -34.48 4.87
N CYS A 46 11.05 -33.33 4.21
CA CYS A 46 11.79 -33.11 2.97
C CYS A 46 13.12 -32.42 3.30
N SER A 47 14.25 -33.09 3.06
CA SER A 47 15.57 -32.45 3.07
C SER A 47 15.87 -32.01 1.64
N MET A 48 15.71 -30.72 1.31
CA MET A 48 15.88 -30.23 -0.05
C MET A 48 16.64 -28.90 -0.07
N THR A 49 17.41 -28.67 -1.13
CA THR A 49 17.92 -27.34 -1.50
C THR A 49 17.07 -26.76 -2.64
N PRO A 50 17.08 -25.44 -2.87
CA PRO A 50 16.38 -24.81 -4.01
C PRO A 50 16.74 -25.39 -5.39
N GLU A 51 17.89 -26.05 -5.53
CA GLU A 51 18.37 -26.69 -6.76
C GLU A 51 17.60 -28.00 -7.08
N ASP A 52 17.16 -28.73 -6.06
CA ASP A 52 16.42 -29.99 -6.22
C ASP A 52 15.00 -29.77 -6.75
N LEU A 53 14.39 -28.61 -6.46
CA LEU A 53 13.07 -28.23 -6.94
C LEU A 53 13.06 -27.96 -8.45
N VAL A 54 14.14 -27.38 -8.97
CA VAL A 54 14.31 -27.11 -10.42
C VAL A 54 14.45 -28.41 -11.19
N ASN A 55 15.14 -29.40 -10.61
CA ASN A 55 15.37 -30.72 -11.20
C ASN A 55 14.20 -31.70 -10.99
N LYS A 56 13.05 -31.26 -10.46
CA LYS A 56 11.84 -32.08 -10.18
C LYS A 56 12.09 -33.28 -9.26
N ASN A 57 13.17 -33.28 -8.47
CA ASN A 57 13.59 -34.42 -7.65
C ASN A 57 13.08 -34.32 -6.20
N CYS A 58 11.78 -34.10 -6.01
CA CYS A 58 11.20 -34.02 -4.67
C CYS A 58 10.18 -35.14 -4.42
N SER A 59 10.56 -36.12 -3.61
CA SER A 59 9.71 -37.26 -3.24
C SER A 59 8.60 -36.91 -2.24
N CYS A 60 8.78 -35.86 -1.45
CA CYS A 60 7.94 -35.50 -0.30
C CYS A 60 7.09 -34.23 -0.52
N CYS A 61 7.36 -33.46 -1.59
CA CYS A 61 6.69 -32.18 -1.85
C CYS A 61 5.18 -32.32 -2.05
N LYS A 62 4.74 -33.37 -2.76
CA LYS A 62 3.32 -33.62 -3.01
C LYS A 62 2.57 -33.90 -1.71
N ASP A 63 3.13 -34.76 -0.87
CA ASP A 63 2.52 -35.14 0.40
C ASP A 63 2.55 -33.98 1.40
N CYS A 64 3.61 -33.18 1.39
CA CYS A 64 3.70 -31.98 2.22
C CYS A 64 2.70 -30.90 1.79
N PHE A 65 2.55 -30.67 0.49
CA PHE A 65 1.54 -29.77 -0.06
C PHE A 65 0.13 -30.20 0.37
N HIS A 66 -0.20 -31.48 0.23
CA HIS A 66 -1.49 -32.01 0.68
C HIS A 66 -1.69 -31.96 2.19
N CYS A 67 -0.62 -32.15 2.98
CA CYS A 67 -0.72 -32.09 4.44
C CYS A 67 -0.94 -30.65 4.95
N LEU A 68 -0.22 -29.67 4.36
CA LEU A 68 -0.38 -28.25 4.68
C LEU A 68 -1.71 -27.70 4.16
N GLY A 69 -2.18 -28.18 3.01
CA GLY A 69 -3.48 -27.83 2.44
C GLY A 69 -3.60 -26.33 2.16
N GLU A 70 -4.67 -25.71 2.67
CA GLU A 70 -4.95 -24.28 2.49
C GLU A 70 -3.85 -23.37 3.07
N LEU A 71 -3.12 -23.84 4.09
CA LEU A 71 -2.02 -23.09 4.72
C LEU A 71 -0.69 -23.20 3.96
N PHE A 72 -0.65 -23.87 2.80
CA PHE A 72 0.62 -24.07 2.08
C PHE A 72 1.28 -22.75 1.68
N THR A 73 0.55 -21.75 1.19
CA THR A 73 1.14 -20.47 0.75
C THR A 73 1.74 -19.67 1.90
N ASP A 74 1.18 -19.81 3.09
CA ASP A 74 1.58 -19.06 4.28
C ASP A 74 2.70 -19.78 5.05
N CYS A 75 2.66 -21.11 5.02
CA CYS A 75 3.58 -21.97 5.77
C CYS A 75 4.66 -22.65 4.91
N CYS A 76 4.68 -22.48 3.58
CA CYS A 76 5.73 -23.07 2.72
C CYS A 76 7.13 -22.64 3.15
N SER A 77 7.26 -21.47 3.79
CA SER A 77 8.53 -20.92 4.24
C SER A 77 9.06 -21.67 5.47
N CYS A 78 8.18 -22.26 6.29
CA CYS A 78 8.57 -23.14 7.41
C CYS A 78 9.25 -24.43 6.93
N VAL A 79 8.88 -24.91 5.75
CA VAL A 79 9.30 -26.22 5.20
C VAL A 79 10.21 -26.08 3.97
N GLY A 80 10.59 -24.85 3.60
CA GLY A 80 11.50 -24.58 2.48
C GLY A 80 10.92 -24.86 1.08
N LEU A 81 9.59 -24.90 0.93
CA LEU A 81 8.91 -25.23 -0.33
C LEU A 81 8.37 -24.01 -1.09
N CYS A 82 8.65 -22.78 -0.63
CA CYS A 82 8.15 -21.60 -1.33
C CYS A 82 8.81 -21.43 -2.70
N ARG A 83 8.03 -20.93 -3.66
CA ARG A 83 8.55 -20.52 -4.96
C ARG A 83 9.59 -19.42 -4.76
N ALA A 84 10.76 -19.54 -5.42
CA ALA A 84 11.70 -18.44 -5.52
C ALA A 84 10.98 -17.22 -6.11
N SER A 85 11.02 -16.09 -5.42
CA SER A 85 10.41 -14.85 -5.89
C SER A 85 11.10 -14.43 -7.20
N VAL A 86 10.39 -14.54 -8.31
CA VAL A 86 10.83 -13.94 -9.57
C VAL A 86 10.64 -12.42 -9.43
N PRO A 87 11.66 -11.59 -9.71
CA PRO A 87 11.48 -10.14 -9.71
C PRO A 87 10.40 -9.77 -10.72
N VAL A 88 9.29 -9.23 -10.24
CA VAL A 88 8.21 -8.71 -11.09
C VAL A 88 8.64 -7.33 -11.56
N ASP A 89 8.65 -7.10 -12.87
CA ASP A 89 8.89 -5.80 -13.47
C ASP A 89 7.87 -4.77 -12.93
N PRO A 90 8.30 -3.63 -12.36
CA PRO A 90 7.40 -2.57 -11.90
C PRO A 90 6.41 -2.09 -12.97
N ARG A 91 6.74 -2.25 -14.26
CA ARG A 91 5.83 -1.95 -15.38
C ARG A 91 4.62 -2.89 -15.45
N MET A 92 4.75 -4.12 -14.95
CA MET A 92 3.63 -5.08 -14.83
C MET A 92 2.76 -4.84 -13.58
N ALA A 93 3.17 -3.98 -12.65
CA ALA A 93 2.46 -3.73 -11.40
C ALA A 93 1.28 -2.73 -11.54
N MET A 94 1.17 -2.04 -12.67
CA MET A 94 0.06 -1.14 -12.96
C MET A 94 -1.12 -1.94 -13.54
N ARG A 95 -1.77 -2.74 -12.69
CA ARG A 95 -2.91 -3.58 -13.08
C ARG A 95 -4.01 -2.73 -13.72
N SER A 96 -4.33 -2.96 -14.99
CA SER A 96 -5.55 -2.39 -15.56
C SER A 96 -6.79 -3.02 -14.91
N TYR A 97 -7.84 -2.22 -14.71
CA TYR A 97 -9.15 -2.73 -14.34
C TYR A 97 -9.82 -3.32 -15.58
N VAL A 98 -10.45 -4.47 -15.44
CA VAL A 98 -11.01 -5.23 -16.56
C VAL A 98 -12.37 -5.77 -16.17
N GLU A 99 -13.35 -5.65 -17.06
CA GLU A 99 -14.71 -6.14 -16.83
C GLU A 99 -15.38 -6.57 -18.14
N SER A 100 -16.12 -7.68 -18.09
CA SER A 100 -16.98 -8.17 -19.19
C SER A 100 -18.34 -7.47 -19.14
N LEU A 101 -18.80 -6.93 -20.28
CA LEU A 101 -20.01 -6.11 -20.37
C LEU A 101 -21.26 -6.91 -20.80
N ASN A 102 -21.10 -8.18 -21.21
CA ASN A 102 -22.17 -9.09 -21.63
C ASN A 102 -23.30 -8.37 -22.41
N PRO A 103 -22.99 -7.78 -23.59
CA PRO A 103 -24.00 -7.09 -24.41
C PRO A 103 -25.11 -8.06 -24.83
N ALA A 104 -26.32 -7.51 -25.05
CA ALA A 104 -27.43 -8.30 -25.59
C ALA A 104 -27.09 -8.80 -27.02
N GLU A 105 -27.66 -9.93 -27.44
CA GLU A 105 -27.32 -10.58 -28.72
C GLU A 105 -27.48 -9.65 -29.94
N ASP A 106 -28.44 -8.72 -29.90
CA ASP A 106 -28.69 -7.70 -30.91
C ASP A 106 -27.67 -6.55 -30.91
N GLN A 107 -26.93 -6.37 -29.81
CA GLN A 107 -25.88 -5.35 -29.64
C GLN A 107 -24.48 -5.86 -29.93
N ILE A 108 -24.29 -7.18 -30.00
CA ILE A 108 -22.98 -7.80 -30.28
C ILE A 108 -22.41 -7.33 -31.63
N SER A 109 -23.26 -7.26 -32.67
CA SER A 109 -22.85 -6.77 -34.00
C SER A 109 -22.67 -5.26 -34.06
N LEU A 110 -23.17 -4.50 -33.08
CA LEU A 110 -23.08 -3.04 -33.08
C LEU A 110 -21.61 -2.60 -33.01
N PHE A 111 -20.80 -3.27 -32.17
CA PHE A 111 -19.40 -2.92 -32.00
C PHE A 111 -18.60 -3.05 -33.30
N GLU A 112 -18.81 -4.14 -34.04
CA GLU A 112 -18.15 -4.37 -35.33
C GLU A 112 -18.55 -3.29 -36.37
N LEU A 113 -19.83 -2.90 -36.40
CA LEU A 113 -20.32 -1.88 -37.31
C LEU A 113 -19.79 -0.47 -37.00
N VAL A 114 -19.69 -0.10 -35.72
CA VAL A 114 -19.19 1.23 -35.31
C VAL A 114 -17.66 1.35 -35.31
N THR A 115 -16.95 0.22 -35.39
CA THR A 115 -15.48 0.17 -35.47
C THR A 115 -14.95 -0.15 -36.87
N ALA A 116 -15.83 -0.39 -37.85
CA ALA A 116 -15.45 -0.59 -39.24
C ALA A 116 -14.77 0.67 -39.83
N GLN A 117 -13.60 0.51 -40.43
CA GLN A 117 -12.84 1.60 -41.05
C GLN A 117 -13.43 2.02 -42.41
N PRO A 118 -13.25 3.30 -42.84
CA PRO A 118 -12.52 4.37 -42.15
C PRO A 118 -13.41 5.15 -41.17
N LEU A 119 -12.88 5.40 -39.96
CA LEU A 119 -13.48 6.35 -39.03
C LEU A 119 -13.30 7.78 -39.56
N SER A 120 -14.29 8.65 -39.33
CA SER A 120 -14.18 10.08 -39.62
C SER A 120 -12.98 10.71 -38.89
N PRO A 121 -12.27 11.70 -39.47
CA PRO A 121 -11.11 12.33 -38.84
C PRO A 121 -11.42 12.96 -37.46
N ASP A 122 -12.66 13.40 -37.25
CA ASP A 122 -13.14 13.95 -35.97
C ASP A 122 -13.56 12.89 -34.94
N SER A 123 -13.31 11.61 -35.20
CA SER A 123 -13.67 10.55 -34.26
C SER A 123 -12.86 10.68 -32.97
N LYS A 124 -13.57 10.53 -31.85
CA LYS A 124 -13.00 10.47 -30.50
C LYS A 124 -12.33 9.12 -30.20
N TRP A 125 -12.41 8.19 -31.14
CA TRP A 125 -11.95 6.80 -31.01
C TRP A 125 -10.83 6.48 -31.99
N THR A 126 -9.85 5.70 -31.54
CA THR A 126 -8.80 5.08 -32.36
C THR A 126 -9.01 3.57 -32.35
N VAL A 127 -9.12 2.96 -33.53
CA VAL A 127 -9.44 1.53 -33.66
C VAL A 127 -8.22 0.76 -34.14
N HIS A 128 -7.87 -0.29 -33.41
CA HIS A 128 -6.81 -1.23 -33.78
C HIS A 128 -7.43 -2.61 -34.03
N SER A 129 -7.01 -3.26 -35.10
CA SER A 129 -7.43 -4.63 -35.42
C SER A 129 -6.20 -5.48 -35.72
N PHE A 130 -6.12 -6.64 -35.10
CA PHE A 130 -5.02 -7.58 -35.27
C PHE A 130 -5.55 -9.03 -35.31
N PRO A 131 -4.86 -9.94 -36.00
CA PRO A 131 -5.28 -11.34 -36.04
C PRO A 131 -5.19 -11.94 -34.64
N THR A 132 -6.22 -12.69 -34.24
CA THR A 132 -6.30 -13.31 -32.90
C THR A 132 -5.20 -14.35 -32.66
N LEU A 133 -4.62 -14.90 -33.73
CA LEU A 133 -3.54 -15.88 -33.70
C LEU A 133 -2.45 -15.46 -34.69
N GLU A 134 -1.19 -15.42 -34.22
CA GLU A 134 -0.05 -15.34 -35.13
C GLU A 134 0.13 -16.69 -35.86
N PRO A 135 0.48 -16.70 -37.16
CA PRO A 135 0.74 -17.93 -37.91
C PRO A 135 1.81 -18.84 -37.27
N GLY A 136 2.72 -18.25 -36.48
CA GLY A 136 3.82 -18.93 -35.80
C GLY A 136 3.40 -19.89 -34.66
N PHE A 137 2.21 -19.72 -34.08
CA PHE A 137 1.79 -20.48 -32.89
C PHE A 137 1.56 -21.97 -33.19
N PHE A 138 1.23 -22.32 -34.43
CA PHE A 138 0.93 -23.70 -34.85
C PHE A 138 2.16 -24.55 -35.16
N TYR A 139 3.32 -23.96 -35.44
CA TYR A 139 4.57 -24.71 -35.68
C TYR A 139 5.05 -25.48 -34.44
N LYS A 140 4.50 -25.18 -33.26
CA LYS A 140 4.84 -25.85 -31.99
C LYS A 140 4.00 -27.10 -31.70
N PHE A 141 2.86 -27.30 -32.38
CA PHE A 141 1.89 -28.34 -32.02
C PHE A 141 1.76 -29.51 -33.00
N ASN A 142 2.38 -29.47 -34.18
CA ASN A 142 2.49 -30.63 -35.09
C ASN A 142 1.16 -31.40 -35.31
N ILE A 143 0.04 -30.69 -35.51
CA ILE A 143 -1.28 -31.30 -35.75
C ILE A 143 -1.63 -31.18 -37.24
N GLU A 144 -1.35 -32.24 -38.00
CA GLU A 144 -1.72 -32.36 -39.43
C GLU A 144 -3.23 -32.56 -39.67
N GLN A 145 -4.07 -32.69 -38.64
CA GLN A 145 -5.40 -33.27 -38.80
C GLN A 145 -6.60 -32.32 -38.65
N ARG A 146 -6.45 -30.99 -38.76
CA ARG A 146 -7.66 -30.12 -38.80
C ARG A 146 -7.51 -28.79 -39.52
N ARG A 147 -7.06 -28.84 -40.77
CA ARG A 147 -6.83 -27.66 -41.62
C ARG A 147 -8.09 -26.78 -41.82
N GLU A 148 -9.25 -27.39 -42.03
CA GLU A 148 -10.50 -26.67 -42.37
C GLU A 148 -11.18 -25.98 -41.17
N GLU A 149 -11.21 -26.59 -39.97
CA GLU A 149 -11.75 -25.93 -38.76
C GLU A 149 -10.82 -24.80 -38.26
N MET A 150 -9.51 -24.94 -38.46
CA MET A 150 -8.49 -24.01 -37.98
C MET A 150 -8.35 -22.77 -38.89
N GLU A 151 -8.63 -22.88 -40.19
CA GLU A 151 -8.74 -21.74 -41.11
C GLU A 151 -9.81 -20.73 -40.68
N SER A 152 -10.91 -21.20 -40.07
CA SER A 152 -11.98 -20.34 -39.58
C SER A 152 -11.57 -19.46 -38.40
N LEU A 153 -10.60 -19.91 -37.58
CA LEU A 153 -10.06 -19.16 -36.43
C LEU A 153 -8.90 -18.22 -36.83
N ILE A 154 -8.19 -18.53 -37.92
CA ILE A 154 -7.07 -17.73 -38.45
C ILE A 154 -7.57 -16.41 -39.05
N ASN A 155 -8.80 -16.35 -39.54
CA ASN A 155 -9.38 -15.15 -40.16
C ASN A 155 -10.21 -14.27 -39.21
N VAL A 156 -10.21 -14.56 -37.91
CA VAL A 156 -10.94 -13.73 -36.93
C VAL A 156 -10.01 -12.66 -36.38
N ASN A 157 -10.25 -11.41 -36.76
CA ASN A 157 -9.55 -10.27 -36.22
C ASN A 157 -10.15 -9.88 -34.86
N CYS A 158 -9.27 -9.68 -33.87
CA CYS A 158 -9.61 -8.98 -32.66
C CYS A 158 -9.57 -7.48 -32.94
N THR A 159 -10.67 -6.80 -32.65
CA THR A 159 -10.81 -5.35 -32.81
C THR A 159 -10.98 -4.70 -31.44
N VAL A 160 -10.18 -3.67 -31.18
CA VAL A 160 -10.22 -2.87 -29.96
C VAL A 160 -10.31 -1.39 -30.32
N ALA A 161 -11.01 -0.62 -29.50
CA ALA A 161 -11.20 0.82 -29.69
C ALA A 161 -10.74 1.59 -28.45
N PHE A 162 -9.78 2.49 -28.62
CA PHE A 162 -9.29 3.38 -27.56
C PHE A 162 -9.96 4.74 -27.67
N LEU A 163 -10.21 5.38 -26.54
CA LEU A 163 -10.64 6.77 -26.54
C LEU A 163 -9.42 7.69 -26.54
N LYS A 164 -9.45 8.76 -27.35
CA LYS A 164 -8.36 9.76 -27.37
C LYS A 164 -8.18 10.46 -26.02
N GLN A 165 -9.28 10.76 -25.34
CA GLN A 165 -9.35 11.46 -24.03
C GLN A 165 -9.34 10.51 -22.84
N CYS A 166 -8.86 10.99 -21.69
CA CYS A 166 -8.88 10.21 -20.44
C CYS A 166 -10.25 10.23 -19.76
N LEU A 167 -10.72 9.06 -19.33
CA LEU A 167 -12.01 8.88 -18.65
C LEU A 167 -11.86 8.26 -17.25
N SER A 168 -12.87 8.49 -16.40
CA SER A 168 -13.06 7.68 -15.19
C SER A 168 -13.53 6.27 -15.55
N VAL A 169 -13.35 5.33 -14.63
CA VAL A 169 -13.75 3.92 -14.78
C VAL A 169 -15.23 3.80 -15.19
N GLU A 170 -16.13 4.55 -14.55
CA GLU A 170 -17.57 4.49 -14.80
C GLU A 170 -17.95 5.06 -16.17
N LYS A 171 -17.26 6.11 -16.61
CA LYS A 171 -17.45 6.71 -17.94
C LYS A 171 -16.95 5.77 -19.02
N CYS A 172 -15.80 5.12 -18.80
CA CYS A 172 -15.24 4.12 -19.70
C CYS A 172 -16.22 2.94 -19.86
N ARG A 173 -16.72 2.40 -18.74
CA ARG A 173 -17.75 1.33 -18.73
C ARG A 173 -18.97 1.69 -19.56
N SER A 174 -19.53 2.87 -19.30
CA SER A 174 -20.75 3.34 -19.98
C SER A 174 -20.51 3.56 -21.49
N ALA A 175 -19.34 4.10 -21.85
CA ALA A 175 -18.97 4.33 -23.24
C ALA A 175 -18.83 3.01 -24.01
N CYS A 176 -18.06 2.05 -23.48
CA CYS A 176 -17.89 0.75 -24.13
C CYS A 176 -19.19 -0.05 -24.21
N SER A 177 -20.03 0.02 -23.16
CA SER A 177 -21.35 -0.61 -23.17
C SER A 177 -22.25 0.00 -24.26
N SER A 178 -22.24 1.33 -24.43
CA SER A 178 -23.03 2.00 -25.46
C SER A 178 -22.60 1.68 -26.90
N MET A 179 -21.34 1.24 -27.10
CA MET A 179 -20.82 0.79 -28.39
C MET A 179 -21.11 -0.68 -28.68
N GLY A 180 -21.70 -1.43 -27.74
CA GLY A 180 -21.91 -2.88 -27.88
C GLY A 180 -20.63 -3.70 -27.66
N ALA A 181 -19.62 -3.16 -27.00
CA ALA A 181 -18.39 -3.90 -26.72
C ALA A 181 -18.65 -5.09 -25.79
N SER A 182 -17.92 -6.19 -26.00
CA SER A 182 -18.04 -7.41 -25.18
C SER A 182 -17.42 -7.25 -23.80
N ALA A 183 -16.38 -6.42 -23.70
CA ALA A 183 -15.66 -6.12 -22.49
C ALA A 183 -14.95 -4.77 -22.60
N TYR A 184 -14.38 -4.30 -21.50
CA TYR A 184 -13.51 -3.12 -21.51
C TYR A 184 -12.32 -3.29 -20.56
N ARG A 185 -11.25 -2.55 -20.87
CA ARG A 185 -10.07 -2.39 -20.04
C ARG A 185 -9.87 -0.91 -19.74
N TRP A 186 -9.62 -0.60 -18.48
CA TRP A 186 -9.29 0.74 -18.02
C TRP A 186 -7.90 0.74 -17.39
N PHE A 187 -7.04 1.64 -17.85
CA PHE A 187 -5.69 1.81 -17.33
C PHE A 187 -5.68 2.86 -16.23
N HIS A 188 -4.80 2.71 -15.25
CA HIS A 188 -4.64 3.71 -14.18
C HIS A 188 -4.16 5.09 -14.67
N THR A 189 -3.78 5.23 -15.95
CA THR A 189 -3.54 6.51 -16.64
C THR A 189 -4.84 7.22 -17.07
N GLY A 190 -6.01 6.62 -16.86
CA GLY A 190 -7.29 7.12 -17.36
C GLY A 190 -7.60 6.70 -18.80
N CYS A 191 -6.70 5.96 -19.45
CA CYS A 191 -6.92 5.43 -20.80
C CYS A 191 -7.99 4.34 -20.79
N CYS A 192 -8.90 4.40 -21.76
CA CYS A 192 -10.05 3.50 -21.89
C CYS A 192 -9.98 2.72 -23.20
N GLU A 193 -10.07 1.39 -23.11
CA GLU A 193 -10.08 0.45 -24.22
C GLU A 193 -11.38 -0.37 -24.21
N CYS A 194 -12.14 -0.30 -25.29
CA CYS A 194 -13.30 -1.15 -25.53
C CYS A 194 -12.89 -2.36 -26.37
N VAL A 195 -13.32 -3.56 -25.96
CA VAL A 195 -12.84 -4.83 -26.50
C VAL A 195 -13.97 -5.58 -27.21
N GLY A 196 -13.73 -5.92 -28.47
CA GLY A 196 -14.64 -6.74 -29.27
C GLY A 196 -14.69 -8.19 -28.82
N GLN A 197 -15.75 -8.89 -29.21
CA GLN A 197 -16.03 -10.28 -28.80
C GLN A 197 -14.96 -11.30 -29.21
N ASN A 198 -14.18 -10.99 -30.25
CA ASN A 198 -13.22 -11.90 -30.86
C ASN A 198 -11.83 -11.88 -30.19
N CYS A 199 -11.67 -11.10 -29.12
CA CYS A 199 -10.37 -10.89 -28.47
C CYS A 199 -10.09 -11.88 -27.34
N ILE A 200 -8.87 -12.42 -27.31
CA ILE A 200 -8.35 -13.24 -26.21
C ILE A 200 -7.77 -12.30 -25.13
N ASP A 201 -7.99 -12.58 -23.85
CA ASP A 201 -7.39 -11.85 -22.70
C ASP A 201 -7.68 -10.33 -22.64
N PHE A 202 -8.89 -9.89 -23.01
CA PHE A 202 -9.33 -8.48 -22.89
C PHE A 202 -8.44 -7.48 -23.66
N GLY A 203 -8.06 -7.80 -24.90
CA GLY A 203 -7.41 -6.84 -25.79
C GLY A 203 -5.92 -6.59 -25.48
N ILE A 204 -5.47 -5.36 -25.71
CA ILE A 204 -4.06 -4.95 -25.65
C ILE A 204 -3.68 -4.62 -24.20
N ARG A 205 -2.46 -5.01 -23.77
CA ARG A 205 -2.00 -4.80 -22.38
C ARG A 205 -1.33 -3.44 -22.14
N GLU A 206 -1.23 -2.62 -23.18
CA GLU A 206 -0.57 -1.32 -23.22
C GLU A 206 -1.60 -0.21 -23.48
N SER A 207 -1.43 0.95 -22.85
CA SER A 207 -2.32 2.10 -23.04
C SER A 207 -1.92 2.89 -24.28
N LEU A 208 -2.81 2.97 -25.28
CA LEU A 208 -2.56 3.64 -26.58
C LEU A 208 -3.38 4.94 -26.78
N CYS A 209 -3.90 5.53 -25.70
CA CYS A 209 -4.68 6.77 -25.79
C CYS A 209 -3.77 7.99 -26.10
N GLU A 210 -4.13 8.80 -27.09
CA GLU A 210 -3.32 9.94 -27.58
C GLU A 210 -3.13 11.07 -26.54
N GLU A 211 -4.14 11.34 -25.70
CA GLU A 211 -4.14 12.48 -24.76
C GLU A 211 -3.86 12.08 -23.30
N CYS A 212 -3.52 10.81 -23.03
CA CYS A 212 -3.25 10.33 -21.67
C CYS A 212 -1.75 10.13 -21.43
N GLY A 213 -1.16 10.99 -20.61
CA GLY A 213 0.26 10.93 -20.25
C GLY A 213 0.61 9.79 -19.29
N GLU A 214 1.90 9.43 -19.27
CA GLU A 214 2.50 8.66 -18.18
C GLU A 214 2.48 9.50 -16.89
N LEU A 215 2.29 8.86 -15.73
CA LEU A 215 2.07 9.49 -14.42
C LEU A 215 3.20 10.41 -13.90
N GLU A 216 4.20 10.76 -14.71
CA GLU A 216 5.27 11.70 -14.34
C GLU A 216 4.92 13.19 -14.57
N GLU A 217 3.83 13.53 -15.26
CA GLU A 217 3.46 14.95 -15.54
C GLU A 217 2.31 15.52 -14.69
N LEU A 218 1.74 14.77 -13.75
CA LEU A 218 0.58 15.20 -12.95
C LEU A 218 0.94 16.07 -11.72
N GLU A 219 2.23 16.29 -11.42
CA GLU A 219 2.66 17.19 -10.34
C GLU A 219 2.95 18.64 -10.77
N SER A 220 3.07 18.95 -12.07
CA SER A 220 3.55 20.27 -12.53
C SER A 220 2.49 21.22 -13.12
N ASN A 221 1.29 20.74 -13.52
CA ASN A 221 0.34 21.54 -14.29
C ASN A 221 -0.86 22.13 -13.50
N VAL A 222 -0.78 22.25 -12.17
CA VAL A 222 -1.84 22.92 -11.37
C VAL A 222 -1.73 24.46 -11.42
N VAL A 223 -0.69 25.03 -12.03
CA VAL A 223 -0.46 26.49 -12.06
C VAL A 223 -0.69 27.09 -13.45
N HIS A 224 -1.87 26.92 -14.05
CA HIS A 224 -2.55 27.98 -14.84
C HIS A 224 -3.88 27.51 -15.46
N SER A 225 -5.01 27.91 -14.85
CA SER A 225 -6.16 28.43 -15.60
C SER A 225 -7.27 28.97 -14.68
N THR A 226 -7.37 30.30 -14.71
CA THR A 226 -8.59 31.13 -14.82
C THR A 226 -9.86 30.76 -14.03
N LYS A 227 -10.15 31.65 -13.06
CA LYS A 227 -11.42 32.03 -12.38
C LYS A 227 -12.70 31.20 -12.66
N PRO A 228 -13.35 30.69 -11.60
CA PRO A 228 -14.78 30.42 -11.57
C PRO A 228 -15.57 31.36 -10.62
N ASP A 229 -16.84 31.57 -10.94
CA ASP A 229 -17.79 32.48 -10.30
C ASP A 229 -18.10 32.16 -8.81
N GLU A 230 -18.21 33.23 -8.03
CA GLU A 230 -18.13 33.33 -6.57
C GLU A 230 -19.29 32.64 -5.77
N LEU A 231 -20.28 32.05 -6.43
CA LEU A 231 -21.45 31.44 -5.77
C LEU A 231 -21.33 29.91 -5.59
N SER A 232 -20.35 29.27 -6.23
CA SER A 232 -20.09 27.84 -6.16
C SER A 232 -19.09 27.45 -5.05
N ILE A 233 -18.30 28.42 -4.59
CA ILE A 233 -17.22 28.25 -3.59
C ILE A 233 -17.76 27.80 -2.23
N GLY A 234 -18.95 28.27 -1.82
CA GLY A 234 -19.55 27.89 -0.54
C GLY A 234 -19.96 26.41 -0.48
N LYS A 235 -20.56 25.87 -1.55
CA LYS A 235 -20.91 24.43 -1.64
C LYS A 235 -19.67 23.56 -1.80
N TYR A 236 -18.67 24.03 -2.57
CA TYR A 236 -17.42 23.30 -2.77
C TYR A 236 -16.57 23.27 -1.49
N LEU A 237 -16.50 24.35 -0.72
CA LEU A 237 -15.83 24.40 0.57
C LEU A 237 -16.55 23.56 1.63
N PHE A 238 -17.89 23.54 1.66
CA PHE A 238 -18.63 22.70 2.60
C PHE A 238 -18.48 21.20 2.27
N GLN A 239 -18.48 20.83 0.98
CA GLN A 239 -18.21 19.47 0.52
C GLN A 239 -16.76 19.05 0.81
N LYS A 240 -15.78 19.96 0.63
CA LYS A 240 -14.34 19.71 0.87
C LYS A 240 -13.98 19.67 2.36
N MET A 241 -14.78 20.29 3.23
CA MET A 241 -14.66 20.12 4.69
C MET A 241 -15.27 18.79 5.16
N ALA A 242 -16.32 18.28 4.50
CA ALA A 242 -16.91 16.97 4.82
C ALA A 242 -16.07 15.77 4.32
N THR A 243 -15.23 15.94 3.29
CA THR A 243 -14.33 14.88 2.78
C THR A 243 -12.92 14.92 3.37
N LYS A 244 -12.59 15.88 4.25
CA LYS A 244 -11.25 16.09 4.81
C LYS A 244 -10.85 15.10 5.93
N GLY A 245 -11.29 13.86 5.84
CA GLY A 245 -10.97 12.81 6.81
C GLY A 245 -11.19 11.38 6.33
N LYS A 246 -11.39 11.14 5.03
CA LYS A 246 -11.34 9.79 4.47
C LYS A 246 -10.28 9.75 3.37
N GLN A 247 -9.04 9.51 3.76
CA GLN A 247 -8.06 8.93 2.82
C GLN A 247 -8.72 7.70 2.19
N MET A 248 -8.61 7.57 0.86
CA MET A 248 -9.14 6.44 0.11
C MET A 248 -8.58 5.15 0.75
N ALA A 249 -9.45 4.24 1.19
CA ALA A 249 -9.02 3.06 1.94
C ALA A 249 -8.04 2.24 1.09
N LYS A 250 -6.75 2.26 1.46
CA LYS A 250 -5.73 1.43 0.82
C LYS A 250 -6.11 -0.05 0.96
N GLY A 251 -5.77 -0.86 -0.04
CA GLY A 251 -6.03 -2.29 0.01
C GLY A 251 -5.30 -2.96 1.18
N GLN A 252 -5.97 -3.83 1.93
CA GLN A 252 -5.44 -4.48 3.13
C GLN A 252 -4.08 -5.17 2.92
N LYS A 253 -3.89 -5.83 1.77
CA LYS A 253 -2.60 -6.46 1.41
C LYS A 253 -1.46 -5.45 1.22
N LYS A 254 -1.77 -4.28 0.66
CA LYS A 254 -0.80 -3.18 0.47
C LYS A 254 -0.41 -2.57 1.82
N ILE A 255 -1.36 -2.45 2.75
CA ILE A 255 -1.12 -1.96 4.11
C ILE A 255 -0.13 -2.87 4.85
N VAL A 256 -0.29 -4.20 4.77
CA VAL A 256 0.63 -5.14 5.45
C VAL A 256 2.07 -4.99 4.97
N GLU A 257 2.27 -4.89 3.65
CA GLU A 257 3.61 -4.77 3.07
C GLU A 257 4.24 -3.41 3.41
N GLU A 258 3.48 -2.32 3.28
CA GLU A 258 3.92 -0.97 3.65
C GLU A 258 4.25 -0.86 5.15
N ASN A 259 3.43 -1.46 6.01
CA ASN A 259 3.64 -1.51 7.45
C ASN A 259 4.93 -2.23 7.81
N LYS A 260 5.21 -3.37 7.15
CA LYS A 260 6.45 -4.14 7.36
C LYS A 260 7.68 -3.32 6.98
N SER A 261 7.69 -2.72 5.78
CA SER A 261 8.80 -1.89 5.30
C SER A 261 9.03 -0.69 6.23
N THR A 262 7.95 -0.02 6.62
CA THR A 262 7.98 1.13 7.53
C THR A 262 8.55 0.74 8.89
N PHE A 263 8.06 -0.34 9.50
CA PHE A 263 8.55 -0.81 10.78
C PHE A 263 10.06 -1.11 10.75
N ILE A 264 10.54 -1.81 9.71
CA ILE A 264 11.97 -2.12 9.55
C ILE A 264 12.81 -0.85 9.43
N PHE A 265 12.35 0.14 8.66
CA PHE A 265 13.03 1.43 8.51
C PHE A 265 13.26 2.12 9.87
N TYR A 266 12.21 2.25 10.69
CA TYR A 266 12.32 2.88 12.01
C TYR A 266 13.13 2.05 13.01
N LEU A 267 13.07 0.72 12.92
CA LEU A 267 13.88 -0.19 13.73
C LEU A 267 15.37 -0.02 13.45
N ILE A 268 15.76 0.03 12.16
CA ILE A 268 17.15 0.22 11.74
C ILE A 268 17.65 1.61 12.17
N MET A 269 16.86 2.66 11.93
CA MET A 269 17.20 4.03 12.32
C MET A 269 17.44 4.15 13.83
N SER A 270 16.51 3.63 14.66
CA SER A 270 16.65 3.63 16.11
C SER A 270 17.90 2.85 16.55
N SER A 271 18.12 1.67 15.99
CA SER A 271 19.26 0.81 16.34
C SER A 271 20.60 1.47 16.00
N CYS A 272 20.67 2.11 14.83
CA CYS A 272 21.85 2.86 14.39
C CYS A 272 22.19 4.00 15.36
N GLY A 273 21.20 4.84 15.71
CA GLY A 273 21.41 5.94 16.67
C GLY A 273 21.88 5.45 18.04
N CYS A 274 21.28 4.36 18.55
CA CYS A 274 21.64 3.76 19.83
C CYS A 274 23.09 3.28 19.85
N VAL A 275 23.48 2.49 18.84
CA VAL A 275 24.82 1.92 18.73
C VAL A 275 25.86 3.02 18.54
N CYS A 276 25.62 3.97 17.62
CA CYS A 276 26.53 5.08 17.39
C CYS A 276 26.75 5.92 18.64
N HIS A 277 25.68 6.31 19.34
CA HIS A 277 25.80 7.07 20.59
C HIS A 277 26.58 6.29 21.66
N PHE A 278 26.23 5.01 21.85
CA PHE A 278 26.90 4.15 22.83
C PHE A 278 28.39 4.01 22.55
N LEU A 279 28.78 3.70 21.30
CA LEU A 279 30.18 3.52 20.93
C LEU A 279 30.97 4.82 21.10
N ILE A 280 30.46 5.94 20.59
CA ILE A 280 31.16 7.23 20.66
C ILE A 280 31.30 7.69 22.12
N HIS A 281 30.23 7.58 22.91
CA HIS A 281 30.26 7.96 24.32
C HIS A 281 31.14 7.02 25.16
N TYR A 282 31.21 5.73 24.80
CA TYR A 282 32.06 4.74 25.46
C TYR A 282 33.55 4.92 25.13
N PHE A 283 33.90 5.25 23.88
CA PHE A 283 35.29 5.36 23.43
C PHE A 283 35.92 6.75 23.64
N LEU A 284 35.15 7.84 23.50
CA LEU A 284 35.68 9.20 23.54
C LEU A 284 35.54 9.91 24.91
N PHE A 285 34.56 9.51 25.73
CA PHE A 285 34.20 10.24 26.96
C PHE A 285 34.39 9.40 28.24
N THR A 286 35.44 8.59 28.26
CA THR A 286 35.75 7.56 29.27
C THR A 286 36.21 8.11 30.63
N ASP A 287 35.52 9.10 31.19
CA ASP A 287 35.75 9.58 32.57
C ASP A 287 34.94 8.75 33.58
N GLY A 288 35.08 7.42 33.56
CA GLY A 288 34.75 6.47 34.65
C GLY A 288 33.34 6.40 35.27
N ASN A 289 32.49 7.42 35.14
CA ASN A 289 31.24 7.60 35.85
C ASN A 289 30.06 7.26 34.93
N VAL A 290 29.66 6.00 34.98
CA VAL A 290 28.50 5.43 34.29
C VAL A 290 27.17 6.10 34.72
N PHE A 291 27.15 6.78 35.87
CA PHE A 291 25.99 7.51 36.40
C PHE A 291 25.96 8.99 36.04
N SER A 292 26.75 9.42 35.05
CA SER A 292 26.64 10.81 34.57
C SER A 292 25.22 11.08 34.04
N LYS A 293 24.76 12.34 34.15
CA LYS A 293 23.42 12.75 33.71
C LYS A 293 23.14 12.37 32.24
N SER A 294 24.19 12.32 31.41
CA SER A 294 24.12 11.90 30.00
C SER A 294 23.68 10.44 29.84
N TRP A 295 24.26 9.52 30.62
CA TRP A 295 23.88 8.10 30.60
C TRP A 295 22.45 7.86 31.06
N LEU A 296 22.00 8.57 32.09
CA LEU A 296 20.61 8.48 32.57
C LEU A 296 19.61 8.92 31.49
N LEU A 297 19.89 10.04 30.81
CA LEU A 297 19.04 10.56 29.73
C LEU A 297 19.07 9.66 28.48
N TYR A 298 20.22 9.06 28.19
CA TYR A 298 20.35 8.03 27.15
C TYR A 298 19.50 6.79 27.46
N ILE A 299 19.52 6.27 28.69
CA ILE A 299 18.67 5.14 29.10
C ILE A 299 17.18 5.48 28.97
N ILE A 300 16.77 6.68 29.37
CA ILE A 300 15.39 7.15 29.19
C ILE A 300 15.02 7.16 27.70
N SER A 301 15.91 7.66 26.84
CA SER A 301 15.71 7.65 25.39
C SER A 301 15.57 6.24 24.81
N LEU A 302 16.35 5.26 25.32
CA LEU A 302 16.22 3.86 24.91
C LEU A 302 14.86 3.29 25.28
N ILE A 303 14.37 3.55 26.50
CA ILE A 303 13.07 3.07 26.96
C ILE A 303 11.95 3.64 26.08
N ILE A 304 12.01 4.93 25.74
CA ILE A 304 11.02 5.60 24.88
C ILE A 304 11.02 4.98 23.49
N GLN A 305 12.19 4.81 22.87
CA GLN A 305 12.32 4.18 21.55
C GLN A 305 11.81 2.73 21.54
N ILE A 306 12.18 1.91 22.52
CA ILE A 306 11.71 0.52 22.64
C ILE A 306 10.19 0.48 22.80
N THR A 307 9.62 1.33 23.65
CA THR A 307 8.17 1.38 23.89
C THR A 307 7.43 1.80 22.62
N ALA A 308 7.92 2.82 21.91
CA ALA A 308 7.34 3.29 20.65
C ALA A 308 7.41 2.19 19.56
N LEU A 309 8.54 1.50 19.43
CA LEU A 309 8.71 0.39 18.49
C LEU A 309 7.78 -0.78 18.84
N GLN A 310 7.66 -1.16 20.11
CA GLN A 310 6.74 -2.22 20.54
C GLN A 310 5.29 -1.87 20.25
N PHE A 311 4.91 -0.61 20.48
CA PHE A 311 3.56 -0.14 20.19
C PHE A 311 3.27 -0.11 18.69
N MET A 312 4.20 0.38 17.85
CA MET A 312 4.05 0.29 16.39
C MET A 312 3.95 -1.16 15.90
N ARG A 313 4.70 -2.09 16.48
CA ARG A 313 4.60 -3.52 16.17
C ARG A 313 3.22 -4.08 16.53
N TYR A 314 2.63 -3.63 17.63
CA TYR A 314 1.29 -4.02 18.02
C TYR A 314 0.24 -3.48 17.03
N LEU A 315 0.34 -2.22 16.63
CA LEU A 315 -0.57 -1.59 15.66
C LEU A 315 -0.50 -2.23 14.27
N ALA A 316 0.70 -2.61 13.84
CA ALA A 316 0.95 -3.19 12.52
C ALA A 316 0.67 -4.69 12.41
N LYS A 317 0.20 -5.34 13.48
CA LYS A 317 0.02 -6.80 13.51
C LYS A 317 -1.18 -7.20 12.62
N PRO A 318 -0.97 -7.98 11.54
CA PRO A 318 -2.07 -8.47 10.72
C PRO A 318 -2.84 -9.62 11.39
N VAL A 319 -4.14 -9.72 11.08
CA VAL A 319 -5.05 -10.80 11.49
C VAL A 319 -5.49 -11.57 10.25
N TYR A 320 -5.33 -12.89 10.31
CA TYR A 320 -5.71 -13.82 9.24
C TYR A 320 -6.82 -14.75 9.72
N SER A 321 -7.65 -15.21 8.80
CA SER A 321 -8.66 -16.26 9.01
C SER A 321 -7.99 -17.62 9.19
N ASP A 322 -8.71 -18.59 9.78
CA ASP A 322 -8.27 -19.99 9.87
C ASP A 322 -7.99 -20.62 8.49
N THR A 323 -8.54 -20.03 7.43
CA THR A 323 -8.37 -20.38 6.02
C THR A 323 -7.22 -19.63 5.32
N GLY A 324 -6.42 -18.83 6.04
CA GLY A 324 -5.27 -18.07 5.48
C GLY A 324 -5.63 -16.77 4.76
N HIS A 325 -6.92 -16.47 4.59
CA HIS A 325 -7.34 -15.17 4.03
C HIS A 325 -7.07 -14.02 5.01
N LEU A 326 -6.43 -12.95 4.52
CA LEU A 326 -6.19 -11.72 5.29
C LEU A 326 -7.51 -11.07 5.67
N LEU A 327 -7.83 -11.05 6.96
CA LEU A 327 -9.03 -10.41 7.51
C LEU A 327 -8.77 -8.94 7.83
N ASP A 328 -7.62 -8.64 8.44
CA ASP A 328 -7.22 -7.29 8.83
C ASP A 328 -5.70 -7.13 8.64
N GLY A 329 -5.28 -6.08 7.94
CA GLY A 329 -3.87 -5.73 7.72
C GLY A 329 -3.22 -5.01 8.91
N GLY A 330 -4.00 -4.72 9.96
CA GLY A 330 -3.59 -3.86 11.06
C GLY A 330 -3.76 -2.38 10.70
N VAL A 331 -3.45 -1.51 11.66
CA VAL A 331 -3.54 -0.06 11.47
C VAL A 331 -2.44 0.38 10.50
N ASP A 332 -2.80 1.13 9.46
CA ASP A 332 -1.83 1.72 8.53
C ASP A 332 -0.90 2.68 9.31
N LEU A 333 0.37 2.32 9.42
CA LEU A 333 1.37 3.13 10.11
C LEU A 333 1.62 4.45 9.38
N ASN A 334 1.38 4.51 8.07
CA ASN A 334 1.58 5.66 7.19
C ASN A 334 0.34 6.53 7.03
N LEU A 335 -0.71 6.29 7.83
CA LEU A 335 -1.88 7.15 7.90
C LEU A 335 -1.51 8.53 8.49
N GLU A 336 -1.79 9.59 7.75
CA GLU A 336 -1.57 10.98 8.20
C GLU A 336 -2.56 11.33 9.32
N GLY A 337 -2.06 11.88 10.44
CA GLY A 337 -2.84 12.18 11.63
C GLY A 337 -3.19 10.95 12.49
N GLY A 338 -2.59 9.79 12.20
CA GLY A 338 -2.76 8.56 12.98
C GLY A 338 -1.94 8.55 14.27
N ILE A 339 -2.29 7.67 15.21
CA ILE A 339 -1.54 7.50 16.47
C ILE A 339 -0.10 7.03 16.21
N SER A 340 0.13 6.32 15.09
CA SER A 340 1.45 5.89 14.63
C SER A 340 2.41 7.04 14.31
N GLU A 341 1.90 8.21 13.91
CA GLU A 341 2.71 9.40 13.61
C GLU A 341 3.46 9.86 14.87
N TYR A 342 2.77 9.92 16.02
CA TYR A 342 3.40 10.27 17.29
C TYR A 342 4.50 9.29 17.70
N CYS A 343 4.37 8.00 17.37
CA CYS A 343 5.41 7.01 17.65
C CYS A 343 6.63 7.20 16.74
N LYS A 344 6.41 7.52 15.47
CA LYS A 344 7.48 7.85 14.52
C LYS A 344 8.23 9.11 14.96
N ASP A 345 7.50 10.16 15.32
CA ASP A 345 8.07 11.42 15.81
C ASP A 345 8.90 11.20 17.08
N ALA A 346 8.41 10.39 18.01
CA ALA A 346 9.17 10.05 19.22
C ALA A 346 10.50 9.36 18.87
N ILE A 347 10.51 8.43 17.90
CA ILE A 347 11.73 7.72 17.49
C ILE A 347 12.69 8.66 16.74
N ILE A 348 12.19 9.49 15.82
CA ILE A 348 12.99 10.47 15.08
C ILE A 348 13.62 11.49 16.03
N LEU A 349 12.82 12.06 16.94
CA LEU A 349 13.31 13.00 17.94
C LEU A 349 14.40 12.35 18.80
N SER A 350 14.15 11.14 19.29
CA SER A 350 15.12 10.39 20.10
C SER A 350 16.44 10.16 19.35
N PHE A 351 16.37 9.79 18.07
CA PHE A 351 17.55 9.61 17.21
C PHE A 351 18.34 10.92 17.04
N ILE A 352 17.67 12.03 16.75
CA ILE A 352 18.31 13.34 16.61
C ILE A 352 18.99 13.76 17.92
N LEU A 353 18.32 13.56 19.05
CA LEU A 353 18.88 13.92 20.37
C LEU A 353 20.06 13.04 20.76
N GLN A 354 20.05 11.76 20.40
CA GLN A 354 21.21 10.87 20.57
C GLN A 354 22.42 11.37 19.76
N LEU A 355 22.23 11.94 18.57
CA LEU A 355 23.34 12.51 17.80
C LEU A 355 23.80 13.87 18.34
N LEU A 356 22.87 14.79 18.62
CA LEU A 356 23.21 16.14 19.10
C LEU A 356 23.85 16.12 20.50
N SER A 357 23.44 15.18 21.35
CA SER A 357 24.02 15.03 22.70
C SER A 357 25.49 14.66 22.69
N LEU A 358 26.03 14.12 21.57
CA LEU A 358 27.47 13.88 21.40
C LEU A 358 28.25 15.19 21.27
N ILE A 359 27.61 16.27 20.82
CA ILE A 359 28.22 17.60 20.70
C ILE A 359 28.17 18.30 22.06
N HIS A 360 26.98 18.39 22.66
CA HIS A 360 26.80 18.99 23.99
C HIS A 360 25.64 18.35 24.78
N ALA A 361 25.84 18.14 26.08
CA ALA A 361 24.83 17.54 26.96
C ALA A 361 23.54 18.39 27.14
N TYR A 362 23.59 19.70 26.86
CA TYR A 362 22.41 20.58 26.98
C TYR A 362 21.32 20.27 25.95
N PHE A 363 21.65 19.62 24.83
CA PHE A 363 20.66 19.26 23.81
C PHE A 363 19.59 18.28 24.34
N TRP A 364 19.88 17.53 25.40
CA TRP A 364 18.86 16.74 26.08
C TRP A 364 17.68 17.58 26.62
N ALA A 365 17.85 18.88 26.85
CA ALA A 365 16.75 19.77 27.25
C ALA A 365 15.62 19.83 26.21
N LEU A 366 15.89 19.53 24.93
CA LEU A 366 14.88 19.45 23.89
C LEU A 366 13.83 18.35 24.15
N TYR A 367 14.15 17.33 24.97
CA TYR A 367 13.14 16.35 25.39
C TYR A 367 12.00 16.98 26.20
N LEU A 368 12.20 18.16 26.83
CA LEU A 368 11.15 18.89 27.54
C LEU A 368 10.09 19.47 26.58
N LEU A 369 10.36 19.55 25.28
CA LEU A 369 9.37 19.98 24.29
C LEU A 369 8.22 18.97 24.16
N CYS A 370 8.50 17.66 24.29
CA CYS A 370 7.47 16.61 24.26
C CYS A 370 6.40 16.76 25.35
N PRO A 371 6.74 16.80 26.66
CA PRO A 371 5.74 16.97 27.71
C PRO A 371 5.03 18.32 27.60
N CYS A 372 5.72 19.39 27.22
CA CYS A 372 5.08 20.69 26.96
C CYS A 372 4.03 20.60 25.84
N PHE A 373 4.32 19.90 24.75
CA PHE A 373 3.38 19.70 23.65
C PHE A 373 2.18 18.82 24.05
N ILE A 374 2.42 17.75 24.80
CA ILE A 374 1.35 16.88 25.32
C ILE A 374 0.42 17.68 26.23
N ILE A 375 0.97 18.47 27.16
CA ILE A 375 0.20 19.34 28.05
C ILE A 375 -0.61 20.36 27.23
N TYR A 376 0.00 21.00 26.24
CA TYR A 376 -0.68 21.94 25.35
C TYR A 376 -1.86 21.29 24.61
N LYS A 377 -1.67 20.09 24.04
CA LYS A 377 -2.73 19.36 23.34
C LYS A 377 -3.83 18.91 24.29
N LEU A 378 -3.50 18.47 25.50
CA LEU A 378 -4.49 18.10 26.52
C LEU A 378 -5.28 19.32 27.01
N TRP A 379 -4.60 20.47 27.16
CA TRP A 379 -5.22 21.75 27.48
C TRP A 379 -6.22 22.18 26.41
N VAL A 380 -5.80 22.26 25.14
CA VAL A 380 -6.67 22.75 24.04
C VAL A 380 -7.75 21.73 23.65
N GLY A 381 -7.44 20.44 23.68
CA GLY A 381 -8.33 19.39 23.20
C GLY A 381 -9.39 18.93 24.20
N VAL A 382 -9.06 18.91 25.50
CA VAL A 382 -9.93 18.31 26.54
C VAL A 382 -10.31 19.33 27.60
N LEU A 383 -9.33 20.00 28.23
CA LEU A 383 -9.60 20.84 29.40
C LEU A 383 -10.28 22.16 29.03
N ALA A 384 -9.76 22.88 28.05
CA ALA A 384 -10.29 24.20 27.67
C ALA A 384 -11.74 24.12 27.13
N PRO A 385 -12.12 23.17 26.25
CA PRO A 385 -13.51 23.02 25.84
C PRO A 385 -14.43 22.63 27.00
N TRP A 386 -13.97 21.81 27.94
CA TRP A 386 -14.77 21.42 29.11
C TRP A 386 -14.99 22.58 30.10
N ILE A 387 -13.96 23.43 30.30
CA ILE A 387 -14.01 24.57 31.24
C ILE A 387 -14.72 25.78 30.63
N PHE A 388 -14.55 26.03 29.33
CA PHE A 388 -15.02 27.24 28.66
C PHE A 388 -16.20 26.99 27.69
N GLN A 389 -16.92 25.88 27.85
CA GLN A 389 -18.15 25.61 27.11
C GLN A 389 -19.20 26.69 27.43
N PRO A 390 -19.68 27.49 26.44
CA PRO A 390 -20.78 28.40 26.68
C PRO A 390 -22.05 27.59 26.97
N SER A 391 -22.86 28.06 27.91
CA SER A 391 -24.14 27.42 28.22
C SER A 391 -25.02 27.32 26.96
N LEU A 392 -25.84 26.27 26.84
CA LEU A 392 -26.73 26.06 25.68
C LEU A 392 -27.60 27.30 25.37
N TYR A 393 -27.93 28.08 26.40
CA TYR A 393 -28.69 29.32 26.31
C TYR A 393 -27.96 30.47 25.57
N GLU A 394 -26.64 30.61 25.78
CA GLU A 394 -25.82 31.62 25.09
C GLU A 394 -25.52 31.24 23.62
N THR A 395 -25.40 29.93 23.35
CA THR A 395 -25.19 29.40 22.00
C THR A 395 -26.43 29.63 21.13
N GLU A 396 -27.63 29.38 21.66
CA GLU A 396 -28.88 29.65 20.93
C GLU A 396 -29.08 31.14 20.64
N THR A 397 -28.79 32.01 21.61
CA THR A 397 -29.01 33.46 21.44
C THR A 397 -27.99 34.08 20.47
N SER A 398 -26.73 33.63 20.47
CA SER A 398 -25.73 34.05 19.49
C SER A 398 -26.03 33.53 18.08
N ALA A 399 -26.44 32.26 17.93
CA ALA A 399 -26.86 31.69 16.65
C ALA A 399 -28.11 32.40 16.07
N LYS A 400 -29.11 32.69 16.92
CA LYS A 400 -30.29 33.49 16.53
C LYS A 400 -29.91 34.91 16.11
N LYS A 401 -28.93 35.55 16.77
CA LYS A 401 -28.41 36.87 16.39
C LYS A 401 -27.65 36.82 15.05
N GLY A 402 -26.81 35.82 14.83
CA GLY A 402 -26.08 35.61 13.58
C GLY A 402 -27.01 35.37 12.38
N MET A 403 -28.04 34.52 12.54
CA MET A 403 -29.07 34.31 11.51
C MET A 403 -29.86 35.60 11.20
N LYS A 404 -30.15 36.43 12.21
CA LYS A 404 -30.81 37.73 12.00
C LYS A 404 -29.92 38.70 11.21
N LEU A 405 -28.61 38.73 11.48
CA LEU A 405 -27.66 39.57 10.75
C LEU A 405 -27.50 39.11 9.30
N ALA A 406 -27.34 37.81 9.07
CA ALA A 406 -27.25 37.22 7.73
C ALA A 406 -28.51 37.49 6.88
N ARG A 407 -29.71 37.38 7.49
CA ARG A 407 -30.98 37.74 6.83
C ARG A 407 -31.08 39.23 6.50
N LYS A 408 -30.47 40.11 7.30
CA LYS A 408 -30.42 41.56 7.00
C LYS A 408 -29.46 41.86 5.86
N MET A 409 -28.30 41.22 5.82
CA MET A 409 -27.32 41.40 4.74
C MET A 409 -27.87 40.90 3.39
N ASN A 410 -28.58 39.77 3.37
CA ASN A 410 -29.24 39.27 2.16
C ASN A 410 -30.43 40.11 1.67
N ARG A 411 -30.90 41.09 2.46
CA ARG A 411 -31.93 42.06 2.04
C ARG A 411 -31.34 43.37 1.51
N LEU A 412 -30.02 43.57 1.70
CA LEU A 412 -29.29 44.76 1.26
C LEU A 412 -28.48 44.50 -0.03
N LYS A 413 -28.50 43.26 -0.52
CA LYS A 413 -27.99 42.84 -1.83
C LYS A 413 -29.19 42.55 -2.72
#